data_AF-A0A1A7QL28-F1
#
_entry.id   AF-A0A1A7QL28-F1
#
_cell.length_a   1.000
_cell.length_b   1.000
_cell.length_c   1.000
_cell.angle_alpha   90.00
_cell.angle_beta   90.00
_cell.angle_gamma   90.00
#
_symmetry.space_group_name_H-M   'P 1'
#
loop_
_entity.id
_entity.type
_entity.pdbx_description
1 polymer ?
#
loop_
_entity_poly.entity_id
_entity_poly.type
_entity_poly.pdbx_seq_one_letter_code
_entity_poly.pdbx_strand_id
1 'polypeptide(L)'
;MDDGDFLGAQATGLRAMALGDDARASGANAIGIGIFTNATQENATAPVYTAKAQGINDSSFGASAQALVNNSTAVGAGAVANANFATAVGRSASATALGRAANAFGAKSAAFGTGAQAGPQGVAFGQTAQATGTNSTAVGQLAQATQLLSTAVANTAATNPTALCSKAQAAQAGSTAIGANATTTPANQVTLGGTGSSVRIGDIAASTAAPQHRWDRSMW
;
A
#
# COMPACT_ATOMS: atom_id res chain seq x y z
N MET A 1 18.07 -9.77 -34.09
CA MET A 1 19.48 -9.64 -34.52
C MET A 1 20.22 -10.69 -33.71
N ASP A 2 21.19 -11.37 -34.31
CA ASP A 2 21.97 -12.42 -33.65
C ASP A 2 22.89 -11.77 -32.58
N ASP A 3 22.69 -12.09 -31.30
CA ASP A 3 23.41 -11.54 -30.14
C ASP A 3 24.69 -12.33 -29.78
N GLY A 4 24.94 -13.43 -30.50
CA GLY A 4 26.25 -14.10 -30.54
C GLY A 4 26.47 -15.19 -29.50
N ASP A 5 25.46 -15.61 -28.73
CA ASP A 5 25.57 -16.72 -27.77
C ASP A 5 24.68 -17.96 -28.10
N PHE A 6 24.02 -17.95 -29.26
CA PHE A 6 23.06 -18.96 -29.76
C PHE A 6 21.76 -19.09 -28.94
N LEU A 7 21.51 -18.25 -27.92
CA LEU A 7 20.31 -18.32 -27.10
C LEU A 7 19.23 -17.35 -27.59
N GLY A 8 18.41 -17.82 -28.53
CA GLY A 8 17.14 -17.14 -28.84
C GLY A 8 16.14 -17.22 -27.68
N ALA A 9 14.86 -16.99 -27.96
CA ALA A 9 13.80 -17.16 -26.96
C ALA A 9 13.81 -18.59 -26.35
N GLN A 10 13.90 -18.69 -25.03
CA GLN A 10 14.00 -19.94 -24.26
C GLN A 10 12.69 -20.25 -23.53
N ALA A 11 11.88 -21.16 -24.09
CA ALA A 11 10.70 -21.72 -23.44
C ALA A 11 11.02 -23.12 -22.90
N THR A 12 11.58 -23.22 -21.69
CA THR A 12 12.01 -24.50 -21.09
C THR A 12 11.00 -25.12 -20.14
N GLY A 13 9.98 -24.36 -19.72
CA GLY A 13 8.90 -24.86 -18.87
C GLY A 13 7.83 -25.64 -19.65
N LEU A 14 7.12 -26.54 -18.95
CA LEU A 14 5.97 -27.25 -19.51
C LEU A 14 4.89 -26.24 -19.97
N ARG A 15 4.52 -26.26 -21.25
CA ARG A 15 3.59 -25.29 -21.88
C ARG A 15 4.03 -23.82 -21.76
N ALA A 16 5.32 -23.56 -21.62
CA ALA A 16 5.84 -22.20 -21.61
C ALA A 16 5.80 -21.55 -23.00
N MET A 17 5.76 -20.23 -23.04
CA MET A 17 5.86 -19.43 -24.25
C MET A 17 6.97 -18.39 -24.07
N ALA A 18 7.95 -18.39 -24.96
CA ALA A 18 9.00 -17.39 -25.03
C ALA A 18 9.04 -16.78 -26.43
N LEU A 19 9.00 -15.45 -26.54
CA LEU A 19 9.09 -14.73 -27.81
C LEU A 19 9.93 -13.46 -27.64
N GLY A 20 11.03 -13.36 -28.37
CA GLY A 20 11.94 -12.21 -28.29
C GLY A 20 13.38 -12.64 -28.01
N ASP A 21 14.30 -11.74 -28.33
CA ASP A 21 15.74 -11.87 -28.06
C ASP A 21 15.96 -12.13 -26.56
N ASP A 22 16.61 -13.23 -26.22
CA ASP A 22 16.88 -13.60 -24.82
C ASP A 22 15.64 -13.65 -23.89
N ALA A 23 14.44 -13.83 -24.45
CA ALA A 23 13.23 -14.03 -23.66
C ALA A 23 13.28 -15.38 -22.95
N ARG A 24 13.18 -15.41 -21.61
CA ARG A 24 13.23 -16.64 -20.82
C ARG A 24 11.90 -16.94 -20.14
N ALA A 25 11.31 -18.10 -20.45
CA ALA A 25 10.14 -18.66 -19.80
C ALA A 25 10.45 -20.09 -19.32
N SER A 26 10.88 -20.24 -18.05
CA SER A 26 11.34 -21.53 -17.50
C SER A 26 10.37 -22.20 -16.52
N GLY A 27 9.33 -21.50 -16.09
CA GLY A 27 8.27 -22.09 -15.27
C GLY A 27 7.19 -22.79 -16.09
N ALA A 28 6.46 -23.73 -15.48
CA ALA A 28 5.29 -24.32 -16.13
C ALA A 28 4.25 -23.23 -16.44
N ASN A 29 3.70 -23.20 -17.65
CA ASN A 29 2.74 -22.19 -18.14
C ASN A 29 3.29 -20.75 -18.14
N ALA A 30 4.61 -20.56 -17.99
CA ALA A 30 5.21 -19.24 -17.97
C ALA A 30 5.17 -18.58 -19.35
N ILE A 31 5.01 -17.25 -19.36
CA ILE A 31 4.98 -16.44 -20.58
C ILE A 31 6.03 -15.34 -20.48
N GLY A 32 7.05 -15.40 -21.34
CA GLY A 32 8.04 -14.35 -21.55
C GLY A 32 7.92 -13.79 -22.97
N ILE A 33 7.50 -12.54 -23.13
CA ILE A 33 7.41 -11.90 -24.46
C ILE A 33 8.18 -10.58 -24.41
N GLY A 34 9.07 -10.35 -25.37
CA GLY A 34 9.96 -9.19 -25.42
C GLY A 34 11.40 -9.53 -25.05
N ILE A 35 12.28 -8.56 -25.30
CA ILE A 35 13.73 -8.72 -25.16
C ILE A 35 14.12 -8.83 -23.67
N PHE A 36 14.98 -9.79 -23.31
CA PHE A 36 15.49 -10.02 -21.94
C PHE A 36 14.42 -10.22 -20.86
N THR A 37 13.24 -10.74 -21.23
CA THR A 37 12.19 -11.05 -20.24
C THR A 37 12.53 -12.28 -19.42
N ASN A 38 12.07 -12.34 -18.18
CA ASN A 38 12.39 -13.46 -17.29
C ASN A 38 11.17 -13.91 -16.47
N ALA A 39 10.45 -14.92 -16.97
CA ALA A 39 9.33 -15.59 -16.33
C ALA A 39 9.77 -16.98 -15.82
N THR A 40 10.26 -17.05 -14.59
CA THR A 40 11.01 -18.24 -14.12
C THR A 40 10.19 -19.28 -13.37
N GLN A 41 8.98 -18.94 -12.93
CA GLN A 41 8.14 -19.76 -12.06
C GLN A 41 6.79 -20.12 -12.70
N GLU A 42 6.08 -21.07 -12.08
CA GLU A 42 4.77 -21.52 -12.56
C GLU A 42 3.79 -20.35 -12.71
N ASN A 43 3.09 -20.28 -13.85
CA ASN A 43 2.13 -19.24 -14.22
C ASN A 43 2.69 -17.80 -14.23
N ALA A 44 4.01 -17.63 -14.24
CA ALA A 44 4.65 -16.30 -14.29
C ALA A 44 4.48 -15.65 -15.66
N THR A 45 4.13 -14.36 -15.71
CA THR A 45 3.92 -13.61 -16.96
C THR A 45 4.76 -12.33 -17.01
N ALA A 46 5.62 -12.18 -18.02
CA ALA A 46 6.47 -11.02 -18.25
C ALA A 46 6.53 -10.66 -19.75
N PRO A 47 5.61 -9.83 -20.28
CA PRO A 47 5.46 -9.62 -21.72
C PRO A 47 6.05 -8.30 -22.25
N VAL A 48 6.97 -7.65 -21.51
CA VAL A 48 7.56 -6.35 -21.88
C VAL A 48 9.07 -6.36 -21.66
N TYR A 49 9.83 -5.63 -22.47
CA TYR A 49 11.30 -5.43 -22.38
C TYR A 49 11.85 -5.49 -20.95
N THR A 50 12.73 -6.46 -20.65
CA THR A 50 13.41 -6.67 -19.35
C THR A 50 12.50 -6.91 -18.14
N ALA A 51 11.20 -7.17 -18.31
CA ALA A 51 10.29 -7.49 -17.22
C ALA A 51 10.65 -8.84 -16.56
N LYS A 52 10.44 -8.94 -15.23
CA LYS A 52 10.79 -10.11 -14.42
C LYS A 52 9.61 -10.55 -13.57
N ALA A 53 9.04 -11.72 -13.88
CA ALA A 53 8.05 -12.40 -13.04
C ALA A 53 8.71 -13.66 -12.46
N GLN A 54 9.14 -13.58 -11.19
CA GLN A 54 10.03 -14.56 -10.56
C GLN A 54 9.41 -15.31 -9.38
N GLY A 55 8.17 -15.01 -9.00
CA GLY A 55 7.33 -15.82 -8.10
C GLY A 55 6.24 -16.60 -8.83
N ILE A 56 5.63 -17.55 -8.12
CA ILE A 56 4.52 -18.38 -8.64
C ILE A 56 3.26 -17.52 -8.79
N ASN A 57 2.57 -17.63 -9.92
CA ASN A 57 1.40 -16.82 -10.28
C ASN A 57 1.68 -15.30 -10.36
N ASP A 58 2.91 -14.92 -10.70
CA ASP A 58 3.31 -13.51 -10.79
C ASP A 58 2.99 -12.90 -12.15
N SER A 59 2.85 -11.57 -12.19
CA SER A 59 2.66 -10.83 -13.43
C SER A 59 3.42 -9.51 -13.44
N SER A 60 4.23 -9.27 -14.47
CA SER A 60 5.04 -8.06 -14.62
C SER A 60 4.76 -7.37 -15.95
N PHE A 61 4.03 -6.27 -15.91
CA PHE A 61 3.62 -5.49 -17.07
C PHE A 61 4.31 -4.12 -17.07
N GLY A 62 5.43 -4.00 -17.76
CA GLY A 62 6.15 -2.73 -17.92
C GLY A 62 7.64 -2.95 -18.15
N ALA A 63 8.30 -2.00 -18.80
CA ALA A 63 9.74 -2.09 -19.04
C ALA A 63 10.48 -2.19 -17.70
N SER A 64 11.23 -3.26 -17.48
CA SER A 64 11.93 -3.54 -16.22
C SER A 64 11.01 -3.65 -14.98
N ALA A 65 9.72 -3.96 -15.14
CA ALA A 65 8.83 -4.27 -14.02
C ALA A 65 9.23 -5.60 -13.36
N GLN A 66 9.08 -5.71 -12.04
CA GLN A 66 9.59 -6.81 -11.24
C GLN A 66 8.55 -7.29 -10.22
N ALA A 67 7.89 -8.41 -10.52
CA ALA A 67 7.10 -9.21 -9.59
C ALA A 67 8.02 -10.33 -9.08
N LEU A 68 8.44 -10.24 -7.81
CA LEU A 68 9.57 -11.03 -7.28
C LEU A 68 9.15 -12.12 -6.30
N VAL A 69 7.88 -12.15 -5.89
CA VAL A 69 7.38 -12.98 -4.80
C VAL A 69 5.98 -13.47 -5.14
N ASN A 70 5.64 -14.71 -4.76
CA ASN A 70 4.39 -15.38 -5.16
C ASN A 70 3.14 -14.51 -5.08
N ASN A 71 2.28 -14.66 -6.09
CA ASN A 71 1.03 -13.93 -6.27
C ASN A 71 1.22 -12.41 -6.34
N SER A 72 2.38 -11.93 -6.80
CA SER A 72 2.63 -10.49 -6.94
C SER A 72 2.37 -9.99 -8.35
N THR A 73 2.02 -8.72 -8.46
CA THR A 73 1.75 -8.06 -9.74
C THR A 73 2.47 -6.72 -9.78
N ALA A 74 3.33 -6.50 -10.77
CA ALA A 74 4.02 -5.24 -10.99
C ALA A 74 3.58 -4.64 -12.33
N VAL A 75 2.96 -3.46 -12.31
CA VAL A 75 2.46 -2.75 -13.50
C VAL A 75 3.10 -1.37 -13.57
N GLY A 76 3.86 -1.09 -14.61
CA GLY A 76 4.56 0.19 -14.83
C GLY A 76 6.07 0.02 -14.99
N ALA A 77 6.69 0.92 -15.76
CA ALA A 77 8.13 0.85 -16.02
C ALA A 77 8.94 0.96 -14.72
N GLY A 78 9.73 -0.06 -14.40
CA GLY A 78 10.51 -0.15 -13.15
C GLY A 78 9.68 -0.38 -11.88
N ALA A 79 8.41 -0.78 -11.97
CA ALA A 79 7.62 -1.16 -10.80
C ALA A 79 8.20 -2.41 -10.12
N VAL A 80 8.14 -2.49 -8.79
CA VAL A 80 8.67 -3.58 -7.98
C VAL A 80 7.62 -4.01 -6.95
N ALA A 81 7.14 -5.24 -7.08
CA ALA A 81 6.28 -5.93 -6.12
C ALA A 81 7.11 -7.04 -5.45
N ASN A 82 7.56 -6.80 -4.22
CA ASN A 82 8.56 -7.62 -3.52
C ASN A 82 8.03 -8.29 -2.24
N ALA A 83 6.71 -8.48 -2.14
CA ALA A 83 6.07 -9.21 -1.04
C ALA A 83 4.94 -10.11 -1.58
N ASN A 84 4.59 -11.16 -0.83
CA ASN A 84 3.50 -12.07 -1.20
C ASN A 84 2.20 -11.29 -1.34
N PHE A 85 1.47 -11.49 -2.45
CA PHE A 85 0.23 -10.76 -2.77
C PHE A 85 0.42 -9.27 -3.06
N ALA A 86 1.66 -8.77 -3.21
CA ALA A 86 1.90 -7.37 -3.50
C ALA A 86 1.44 -6.99 -4.91
N THR A 87 0.76 -5.85 -5.03
CA THR A 87 0.44 -5.25 -6.33
C THR A 87 1.08 -3.87 -6.40
N ALA A 88 2.11 -3.69 -7.21
CA ALA A 88 2.78 -2.41 -7.48
C ALA A 88 2.23 -1.82 -8.78
N VAL A 89 1.62 -0.63 -8.74
CA VAL A 89 1.12 0.04 -9.96
C VAL A 89 1.73 1.45 -10.07
N GLY A 90 2.32 1.74 -11.23
CA GLY A 90 2.94 3.03 -11.56
C GLY A 90 4.42 2.93 -11.95
N ARG A 91 4.92 3.95 -12.65
CA ARG A 91 6.36 4.05 -13.00
C ARG A 91 7.19 4.11 -11.73
N SER A 92 8.17 3.22 -11.61
CA SER A 92 9.08 3.10 -10.46
C SER A 92 8.36 2.89 -9.13
N ALA A 93 7.14 2.34 -9.15
CA ALA A 93 6.40 2.04 -7.93
C ALA A 93 7.07 0.90 -7.17
N SER A 94 7.50 1.14 -5.93
CA SER A 94 7.84 0.05 -5.01
C SER A 94 6.64 -0.15 -4.08
N ALA A 95 6.08 -1.35 -4.06
CA ALA A 95 4.90 -1.66 -3.27
C ALA A 95 5.14 -2.89 -2.40
N THR A 96 4.94 -2.71 -1.09
CA THR A 96 4.93 -3.82 -0.14
C THR A 96 3.49 -4.05 0.28
N ALA A 97 2.83 -5.08 -0.27
CA ALA A 97 1.55 -5.54 0.26
C ALA A 97 1.75 -6.89 0.95
N LEU A 98 1.33 -7.02 2.22
CA LEU A 98 1.43 -8.24 3.00
C LEU A 98 0.07 -8.59 3.57
N GLY A 99 -0.56 -9.63 3.05
CA GLY A 99 -1.87 -10.11 3.49
C GLY A 99 -2.77 -10.44 2.31
N ARG A 100 -3.77 -11.31 2.51
CA ARG A 100 -4.69 -11.70 1.44
C ARG A 100 -5.43 -10.47 0.91
N ALA A 101 -5.35 -10.22 -0.39
CA ALA A 101 -5.94 -9.05 -1.05
C ALA A 101 -5.44 -7.69 -0.53
N ALA A 102 -4.26 -7.62 0.11
CA ALA A 102 -3.60 -6.35 0.37
C ALA A 102 -3.17 -5.70 -0.95
N ASN A 103 -3.34 -4.39 -1.09
CA ASN A 103 -3.11 -3.66 -2.33
C ASN A 103 -2.37 -2.33 -2.09
N ALA A 104 -1.06 -2.33 -2.30
CA ALA A 104 -0.22 -1.15 -2.25
C ALA A 104 -0.09 -0.53 -3.67
N PHE A 105 -1.20 -0.02 -4.20
CA PHE A 105 -1.30 0.43 -5.60
C PHE A 105 -0.57 1.74 -5.90
N GLY A 106 -0.10 2.47 -4.88
CA GLY A 106 0.64 3.71 -5.06
C GLY A 106 2.15 3.52 -5.16
N ALA A 107 2.83 4.46 -5.82
CA ALA A 107 4.29 4.51 -5.76
C ALA A 107 4.78 4.75 -4.33
N LYS A 108 5.76 3.98 -3.88
CA LYS A 108 6.34 4.03 -2.52
C LYS A 108 5.28 3.80 -1.42
N SER A 109 4.32 2.92 -1.69
CA SER A 109 3.23 2.63 -0.76
C SER A 109 3.43 1.29 -0.04
N ALA A 110 2.79 1.14 1.11
CA ALA A 110 2.86 -0.08 1.88
C ALA A 110 1.50 -0.42 2.51
N ALA A 111 1.04 -1.65 2.33
CA ALA A 111 -0.25 -2.15 2.80
C ALA A 111 -0.07 -3.47 3.57
N PHE A 112 -0.25 -3.45 4.88
CA PHE A 112 -0.10 -4.61 5.75
C PHE A 112 -1.47 -5.00 6.33
N GLY A 113 -1.94 -6.21 6.04
CA GLY A 113 -3.20 -6.76 6.52
C GLY A 113 -4.14 -7.19 5.40
N THR A 114 -5.03 -8.15 5.70
CA THR A 114 -6.02 -8.65 4.74
C THR A 114 -6.90 -7.49 4.23
N GLY A 115 -6.90 -7.27 2.91
CA GLY A 115 -7.67 -6.20 2.27
C GLY A 115 -7.17 -4.77 2.55
N ALA A 116 -5.98 -4.59 3.14
CA ALA A 116 -5.39 -3.26 3.34
C ALA A 116 -5.10 -2.58 1.99
N GLN A 117 -5.30 -1.26 1.89
CA GLN A 117 -5.08 -0.51 0.65
C GLN A 117 -4.26 0.74 0.90
N ALA A 118 -3.20 0.94 0.10
CA ALA A 118 -2.32 2.10 0.20
C ALA A 118 -2.11 2.76 -1.16
N GLY A 119 -2.41 4.06 -1.22
CA GLY A 119 -2.18 4.94 -2.36
C GLY A 119 -0.77 5.54 -2.37
N PRO A 120 -0.46 6.50 -3.26
CA PRO A 120 0.89 7.04 -3.42
C PRO A 120 1.49 7.57 -2.12
N GLN A 121 2.68 7.07 -1.76
CA GLN A 121 3.36 7.37 -0.49
C GLN A 121 2.50 7.07 0.76
N GLY A 122 1.45 6.25 0.61
CA GLY A 122 0.54 5.89 1.68
C GLY A 122 1.02 4.66 2.46
N VAL A 123 0.67 4.61 3.75
CA VAL A 123 0.94 3.46 4.62
C VAL A 123 -0.35 3.00 5.29
N ALA A 124 -0.83 1.81 4.94
CA ALA A 124 -1.97 1.16 5.55
C ALA A 124 -1.52 -0.04 6.38
N PHE A 125 -1.91 -0.09 7.65
CA PHE A 125 -1.61 -1.20 8.56
C PHE A 125 -2.88 -1.62 9.29
N GLY A 126 -3.39 -2.83 9.03
CA GLY A 126 -4.60 -3.38 9.63
C GLY A 126 -5.52 -4.01 8.59
N GLN A 127 -6.39 -4.94 9.03
CA GLN A 127 -7.39 -5.54 8.15
C GLN A 127 -8.31 -4.45 7.59
N THR A 128 -8.40 -4.36 6.26
CA THR A 128 -9.18 -3.32 5.53
C THR A 128 -8.83 -1.87 5.88
N ALA A 129 -7.62 -1.60 6.39
CA ALA A 129 -7.12 -0.23 6.53
C ALA A 129 -6.93 0.43 5.14
N GLN A 130 -7.30 1.70 5.01
CA GLN A 130 -7.28 2.44 3.76
C GLN A 130 -6.50 3.74 3.90
N ALA A 131 -5.26 3.74 3.43
CA ALA A 131 -4.41 4.91 3.27
C ALA A 131 -4.37 5.33 1.79
N THR A 132 -5.54 5.67 1.22
CA THR A 132 -5.68 5.92 -0.22
C THR A 132 -5.38 7.37 -0.63
N GLY A 133 -5.34 8.29 0.34
CA GLY A 133 -4.84 9.64 0.13
C GLY A 133 -3.34 9.67 -0.18
N THR A 134 -2.89 10.69 -0.91
CA THR A 134 -1.45 10.89 -1.11
C THR A 134 -0.79 11.26 0.21
N ASN A 135 0.33 10.61 0.54
CA ASN A 135 1.05 10.78 1.81
C ASN A 135 0.18 10.53 3.05
N SER A 136 -0.83 9.65 2.95
CA SER A 136 -1.72 9.36 4.06
C SER A 136 -1.28 8.15 4.87
N THR A 137 -1.69 8.08 6.13
CA THR A 137 -1.38 6.96 7.04
C THR A 137 -2.65 6.43 7.68
N ALA A 138 -2.93 5.14 7.54
CA ALA A 138 -4.06 4.46 8.16
C ALA A 138 -3.57 3.28 9.01
N VAL A 139 -3.76 3.34 10.33
CA VAL A 139 -3.32 2.29 11.27
C VAL A 139 -4.52 1.78 12.05
N GLY A 140 -4.73 0.47 12.09
CA GLY A 140 -5.84 -0.20 12.74
C GLY A 140 -6.87 -0.77 11.75
N GLN A 141 -7.65 -1.75 12.21
CA GLN A 141 -8.73 -2.33 11.44
C GLN A 141 -9.70 -1.23 10.98
N LEU A 142 -10.07 -1.18 9.70
CA LEU A 142 -11.02 -0.20 9.14
C LEU A 142 -10.62 1.29 9.24
N ALA A 143 -9.37 1.63 9.60
CA ALA A 143 -8.90 3.02 9.58
C ALA A 143 -8.93 3.59 8.15
N GLN A 144 -9.38 4.84 7.99
CA GLN A 144 -9.56 5.50 6.69
C GLN A 144 -8.89 6.88 6.67
N ALA A 145 -7.79 6.95 5.95
CA ALA A 145 -7.05 8.17 5.64
C ALA A 145 -7.08 8.38 4.11
N THR A 146 -8.19 8.92 3.61
CA THR A 146 -8.50 8.98 2.18
C THR A 146 -8.13 10.30 1.52
N GLN A 147 -7.67 11.28 2.30
CA GLN A 147 -7.31 12.62 1.84
C GLN A 147 -5.80 12.86 1.87
N LEU A 148 -5.35 13.90 1.16
CA LEU A 148 -3.95 14.36 1.17
C LEU A 148 -3.47 14.61 2.60
N LEU A 149 -2.32 14.05 2.97
CA LEU A 149 -1.68 14.23 4.29
C LEU A 149 -2.57 13.84 5.49
N SER A 150 -3.59 13.00 5.27
CA SER A 150 -4.50 12.58 6.34
C SER A 150 -3.93 11.41 7.15
N THR A 151 -4.23 11.37 8.45
CA THR A 151 -3.79 10.29 9.35
C THR A 151 -4.97 9.73 10.13
N ALA A 152 -5.25 8.43 9.99
CA ALA A 152 -6.29 7.75 10.74
C ALA A 152 -5.67 6.64 11.60
N VAL A 153 -5.89 6.69 12.91
CA VAL A 153 -5.45 5.67 13.86
C VAL A 153 -6.67 5.11 14.58
N ALA A 154 -7.04 3.89 14.24
CA ALA A 154 -8.09 3.13 14.88
C ALA A 154 -7.51 2.17 15.93
N ASN A 155 -8.18 2.10 17.08
CA ASN A 155 -7.82 1.14 18.13
C ASN A 155 -8.68 -0.12 18.03
N THR A 156 -8.07 -1.30 18.05
CA THR A 156 -8.78 -2.56 18.31
C THR A 156 -9.12 -2.61 19.80
N ALA A 157 -10.40 -2.42 20.17
CA ALA A 157 -10.84 -2.52 21.56
C ALA A 157 -10.62 -3.95 22.08
N ALA A 158 -9.58 -4.14 22.89
CA ALA A 158 -9.11 -5.43 23.38
C ALA A 158 -9.94 -6.02 24.56
N THR A 159 -11.17 -5.58 24.81
CA THR A 159 -11.93 -6.02 26.01
C THR A 159 -13.39 -6.41 25.77
N ASN A 160 -13.89 -6.47 24.53
CA ASN A 160 -15.24 -6.97 24.26
C ASN A 160 -15.24 -7.89 23.04
N PRO A 161 -15.72 -9.15 23.13
CA PRO A 161 -15.71 -10.13 22.02
C PRO A 161 -16.63 -9.78 20.84
N THR A 162 -17.27 -8.59 20.85
CA THR A 162 -18.15 -8.08 19.79
C THR A 162 -17.78 -6.65 19.33
N ALA A 163 -16.55 -6.18 19.55
CA ALA A 163 -16.10 -4.87 19.06
C ALA A 163 -15.99 -4.85 17.52
N LEU A 164 -17.14 -4.72 16.84
CA LEU A 164 -17.26 -4.98 15.42
C LEU A 164 -16.71 -3.87 14.52
N CYS A 165 -16.34 -2.68 15.01
CA CYS A 165 -15.75 -1.63 14.14
C CYS A 165 -14.93 -0.59 14.92
N SER A 166 -13.64 -0.51 14.67
CA SER A 166 -12.79 0.62 15.03
C SER A 166 -12.58 1.51 13.81
N LYS A 167 -13.54 2.36 13.44
CA LYS A 167 -13.40 3.19 12.22
C LYS A 167 -12.90 4.59 12.57
N ALA A 168 -11.60 4.85 12.46
CA ALA A 168 -11.10 6.23 12.46
C ALA A 168 -11.17 6.79 11.03
N GLN A 169 -11.72 8.00 10.85
CA GLN A 169 -11.92 8.64 9.55
C GLN A 169 -11.28 10.04 9.50
N ALA A 170 -10.09 10.12 8.93
CA ALA A 170 -9.46 11.39 8.59
C ALA A 170 -9.99 11.83 7.21
N ALA A 171 -11.21 12.35 7.22
CA ALA A 171 -12.00 12.65 6.01
C ALA A 171 -11.62 13.98 5.33
N GLN A 172 -10.61 14.69 5.82
CA GLN A 172 -10.23 16.03 5.35
C GLN A 172 -8.72 16.12 5.11
N ALA A 173 -8.29 17.05 4.26
CA ALA A 173 -6.87 17.24 3.97
C ALA A 173 -6.10 17.69 5.22
N GLY A 174 -4.92 17.11 5.43
CA GLY A 174 -4.06 17.42 6.58
C GLY A 174 -4.67 17.10 7.95
N SER A 175 -5.76 16.32 8.00
CA SER A 175 -6.45 16.03 9.25
C SER A 175 -5.97 14.74 9.91
N THR A 176 -6.13 14.63 11.22
CA THR A 176 -5.75 13.46 12.01
C THR A 176 -6.94 12.98 12.84
N ALA A 177 -7.37 11.74 12.67
CA ALA A 177 -8.42 11.10 13.46
C ALA A 177 -7.82 9.95 14.27
N ILE A 178 -7.87 10.03 15.60
CA ILE A 178 -7.30 9.02 16.50
C ILE A 178 -8.40 8.49 17.42
N GLY A 179 -8.63 7.18 17.39
CA GLY A 179 -9.60 6.49 18.24
C GLY A 179 -10.79 5.92 17.48
N ALA A 180 -11.51 5.01 18.12
CA ALA A 180 -12.71 4.40 17.54
C ALA A 180 -13.76 5.47 17.23
N ASN A 181 -14.26 5.48 15.99
CA ASN A 181 -15.27 6.41 15.49
C ASN A 181 -14.84 7.89 15.49
N ALA A 182 -13.54 8.19 15.61
CA ALA A 182 -13.04 9.55 15.44
C ALA A 182 -13.22 9.98 13.98
N THR A 183 -13.86 11.13 13.75
CA THR A 183 -14.08 11.68 12.41
C THR A 183 -13.68 13.15 12.39
N THR A 184 -12.83 13.55 11.44
CA THR A 184 -12.48 14.96 11.25
C THR A 184 -13.49 15.64 10.35
N THR A 185 -13.97 16.84 10.70
CA THR A 185 -14.97 17.58 9.93
C THR A 185 -14.40 18.73 9.09
N PRO A 186 -13.35 19.46 9.54
CA PRO A 186 -12.60 20.41 8.71
C PRO A 186 -11.19 19.91 8.37
N ALA A 187 -10.56 20.53 7.37
CA ALA A 187 -9.14 20.34 7.06
C ALA A 187 -8.25 20.79 8.22
N ASN A 188 -7.05 20.21 8.32
CA ASN A 188 -6.05 20.53 9.35
C ASN A 188 -6.53 20.33 10.80
N GLN A 189 -7.58 19.54 11.03
CA GLN A 189 -8.09 19.23 12.36
C GLN A 189 -7.45 17.97 12.94
N VAL A 190 -7.24 17.95 14.26
CA VAL A 190 -7.01 16.71 15.03
C VAL A 190 -8.26 16.36 15.84
N THR A 191 -8.85 15.19 15.60
CA THR A 191 -9.96 14.63 16.39
C THR A 191 -9.45 13.47 17.23
N LEU A 192 -9.67 13.54 18.56
CA LEU A 192 -9.29 12.51 19.52
C LEU A 192 -10.56 11.86 20.09
N GLY A 193 -10.81 10.60 19.74
CA GLY A 193 -12.01 9.84 20.11
C GLY A 193 -13.24 10.18 19.26
N GLY A 194 -14.19 9.25 19.20
CA GLY A 194 -15.52 9.47 18.66
C GLY A 194 -16.53 9.89 19.73
N THR A 195 -17.80 10.04 19.36
CA THR A 195 -18.91 10.35 20.28
C THR A 195 -18.89 9.46 21.52
N GLY A 196 -18.95 10.08 22.72
CA GLY A 196 -18.94 9.36 24.00
C GLY A 196 -17.57 8.90 24.48
N SER A 197 -16.48 9.20 23.76
CA SER A 197 -15.12 8.93 24.22
C SER A 197 -14.68 9.95 25.26
N SER A 198 -13.95 9.52 26.28
CA SER A 198 -13.16 10.40 27.13
C SER A 198 -11.70 10.39 26.67
N VAL A 199 -11.06 11.56 26.68
CA VAL A 199 -9.65 11.73 26.32
C VAL A 199 -8.94 12.30 27.54
N ARG A 200 -7.86 11.64 27.96
CA ARG A 200 -6.97 12.16 29.00
C ARG A 200 -5.66 12.59 28.36
N ILE A 201 -5.32 13.87 28.50
CA ILE A 201 -4.04 14.44 28.05
C ILE A 201 -3.19 14.66 29.30
N GLY A 202 -2.06 13.95 29.39
CA GLY A 202 -1.10 14.11 30.49
C GLY A 202 -0.41 15.47 30.42
N ASP A 203 -0.03 16.01 31.58
CA ASP A 203 0.86 17.18 31.73
C ASP A 203 0.46 18.45 30.96
N ILE A 204 -0.83 18.59 30.60
CA ILE A 204 -1.33 19.81 29.94
C ILE A 204 -1.12 21.06 30.81
N ALA A 205 -1.20 20.90 32.14
CA ALA A 205 -1.00 21.97 33.11
C ALA A 205 0.47 22.39 33.26
N ALA A 206 1.42 21.55 32.83
CA ALA A 206 2.85 21.88 32.81
C ALA A 206 3.27 22.57 31.50
N SER A 207 2.39 22.68 30.50
CA SER A 207 2.65 23.40 29.26
C SER A 207 2.68 24.91 29.52
N THR A 208 3.87 25.52 29.44
CA THR A 208 4.10 26.96 29.68
C THR A 208 3.91 27.83 28.43
N ALA A 209 3.35 27.29 27.35
CA ALA A 209 2.97 28.08 26.17
C ALA A 209 1.62 28.83 26.43
N ALA A 210 1.73 30.03 27.00
CA ALA A 210 0.70 30.94 27.52
C ALA A 210 -0.29 31.54 26.47
N PRO A 211 -1.25 32.42 26.83
CA PRO A 211 -2.00 32.61 28.10
C PRO A 211 -3.53 32.50 27.92
N GLN A 212 -4.24 32.32 29.04
CA GLN A 212 -5.69 32.46 29.13
C GLN A 212 -6.13 33.84 28.63
N HIS A 213 -7.10 33.89 27.70
CA HIS A 213 -7.92 35.07 27.45
C HIS A 213 -8.69 35.41 28.73
N ARG A 214 -8.05 36.15 29.64
CA ARG A 214 -8.70 36.86 30.72
C ARG A 214 -9.50 37.97 30.05
N TRP A 215 -10.77 37.70 29.80
CA TRP A 215 -11.76 38.77 29.62
C TRP A 215 -11.81 39.52 30.94
N ASP A 216 -11.02 40.59 31.04
CA ASP A 216 -11.25 41.62 32.03
C ASP A 216 -12.63 42.22 31.73
N ARG A 217 -13.64 41.76 32.46
CA ARG A 217 -14.86 42.53 32.68
C ARG A 217 -14.55 43.55 33.75
N SER A 218 -13.82 44.59 33.39
CA SER A 218 -13.81 45.83 34.13
C SER A 218 -15.03 46.62 33.65
N MET A 219 -16.00 46.64 34.56
CA MET A 219 -17.14 47.54 34.66
C MET A 219 -16.94 48.84 33.87
N TRP A 220 -17.86 49.17 32.96
CA TRP A 220 -18.72 50.36 32.99
C TRP A 220 -20.03 50.03 32.25
#